data_AF-D8TAG1-F1
#
_entry.id   AF-D8TAG1-F1
#
_cell.length_a   1.000
_cell.length_b   1.000
_cell.length_c   1.000
_cell.angle_alpha   90.00
_cell.angle_beta   90.00
_cell.angle_gamma   90.00
#
_symmetry.space_group_name_H-M   'P 1'
#
loop_
_entity.id
_entity.type
_entity.pdbx_description
1 polymer ?
#
loop_
_entity_poly.entity_id
_entity_poly.type
_entity_poly.pdbx_seq_one_letter_code
_entity_poly.pdbx_strand_id
1 'polypeptide(L)' 'MPTSSIHSASLTVWPTPPSTRLHFSRVCFGQGLALMEAKVALAMILHRFSFEISPSYQHSPVLRLTLTPKHGMPLLLSR' A
#
# COMPACT_ATOMS: atom_id res chain seq x y z
N MET A 1 26.10 23.44 -38.39
CA MET A 1 26.78 22.63 -37.34
C MET A 1 27.49 23.61 -36.41
N PRO A 2 27.36 23.52 -35.08
CA PRO A 2 27.16 22.30 -34.30
C PRO A 2 25.82 22.23 -33.56
N THR A 3 25.25 21.05 -33.61
CA THR A 3 24.12 20.56 -32.80
C THR A 3 24.65 20.14 -31.43
N SER A 4 24.36 20.89 -30.37
CA SER A 4 24.56 20.43 -28.99
C SER A 4 23.25 19.85 -28.47
N SER A 5 23.14 18.54 -28.70
CA SER A 5 22.14 17.64 -28.11
C SER A 5 22.08 17.85 -26.60
N ILE A 6 20.97 18.41 -26.12
CA ILE A 6 20.63 18.38 -24.70
C ILE A 6 20.31 16.92 -24.40
N HIS A 7 21.28 16.23 -23.79
CA HIS A 7 21.09 14.90 -23.25
C HIS A 7 19.84 14.90 -22.37
N SER A 8 18.81 14.16 -22.78
CA SER A 8 17.69 13.80 -21.93
C SER A 8 18.24 13.21 -20.63
N ALA A 9 18.05 13.95 -19.54
CA ALA A 9 18.29 13.46 -18.20
C ALA A 9 17.46 12.19 -18.02
N SER A 10 18.15 11.05 -17.98
CA SER A 10 17.59 9.74 -17.71
C SER A 10 17.05 9.74 -16.28
N LEU A 11 15.77 10.09 -16.15
CA LEU A 11 15.03 9.98 -14.91
C LEU A 11 14.96 8.50 -14.53
N THR A 12 15.72 8.14 -13.50
CA THR A 12 15.33 7.14 -12.52
C THR A 12 14.89 5.79 -13.10
N VAL A 13 15.84 5.07 -13.72
CA VAL A 13 15.92 3.64 -13.45
C VAL A 13 16.25 3.54 -11.97
N TRP A 14 15.22 3.47 -11.12
CA TRP A 14 15.39 3.01 -9.75
C TRP A 14 16.18 1.71 -9.85
N PRO A 15 17.29 1.54 -9.10
CA PRO A 15 17.90 0.23 -8.96
C PRO A 15 16.84 -0.65 -8.29
N THR A 16 16.10 -1.41 -9.10
CA THR A 16 15.33 -2.53 -8.58
C THR A 16 16.38 -3.46 -7.97
N PRO A 17 16.36 -3.69 -6.64
CA PRO A 17 17.29 -4.64 -6.07
C PRO A 17 17.03 -5.99 -6.75
N PRO A 18 18.08 -6.74 -7.14
CA PRO A 18 17.93 -8.09 -7.67
C PRO A 18 17.65 -9.03 -6.49
N SER A 19 16.50 -8.86 -5.84
CA SER A 19 16.12 -9.63 -4.67
C SER A 19 14.61 -9.78 -4.54
N THR A 20 13.93 -10.17 -5.62
CA THR A 20 12.60 -10.76 -5.48
C THR A 20 12.70 -12.28 -5.51
N ARG A 21 13.04 -12.79 -4.33
CA ARG A 21 12.60 -14.07 -3.76
C ARG A 21 12.33 -15.19 -4.77
N LEU A 22 13.19 -16.20 -4.74
CA LEU A 22 12.83 -17.59 -5.04
C LEU A 22 11.75 -18.08 -4.04
N HIS A 23 10.55 -17.49 -4.09
CA HIS A 23 9.32 -18.03 -3.51
C HIS A 23 8.53 -18.57 -4.69
N PHE A 24 8.75 -19.84 -4.99
CA PHE A 24 7.98 -20.57 -5.98
C PHE A 24 6.48 -20.47 -5.64
N SER A 25 5.76 -19.60 -6.35
CA SER A 25 4.29 -19.55 -6.46
C SER A 25 3.48 -19.79 -5.17
N ARG A 26 3.91 -19.21 -4.03
CA ARG A 26 3.09 -19.19 -2.79
C ARG A 26 2.31 -17.88 -2.64
N VAL A 27 2.05 -17.22 -3.76
CA VAL A 27 1.24 -16.01 -3.82
C VAL A 27 -0.22 -16.41 -3.90
N CYS A 28 -1.07 -15.73 -3.13
CA CYS A 28 -2.51 -15.90 -3.24
C CYS A 28 -2.95 -15.53 -4.66
N PHE A 29 -3.71 -16.40 -5.34
CA PHE A 29 -4.27 -16.12 -6.67
C PHE A 29 -5.09 -14.81 -6.67
N GLY A 30 -5.74 -14.52 -5.54
CA GLY A 30 -6.49 -13.28 -5.32
C GLY A 30 -5.64 -12.04 -5.01
N GLN A 31 -4.31 -12.12 -4.95
CA GLN A 31 -3.46 -10.98 -4.57
C GLN A 31 -3.63 -9.77 -5.50
N GLY A 32 -3.78 -10.00 -6.81
CA GLY A 32 -3.99 -8.93 -7.79
C GLY A 32 -5.32 -8.21 -7.59
N LEU A 33 -6.41 -8.97 -7.44
CA LEU A 33 -7.74 -8.44 -7.17
C LEU A 33 -7.79 -7.69 -5.84
N ALA A 34 -7.28 -8.31 -4.76
CA ALA A 34 -7.25 -7.70 -3.43
C ALA A 34 -6.53 -6.36 -3.42
N LEU A 35 -5.42 -6.24 -4.16
CA LEU A 35 -4.68 -4.98 -4.25
C LEU A 35 -5.43 -3.92 -5.07
N MET A 36 -6.09 -4.31 -6.16
CA MET A 36 -6.92 -3.40 -6.96
C MET A 36 -8.08 -2.87 -6.11
N GLU A 37 -8.84 -3.76 -5.47
CA GLU A 37 -9.98 -3.41 -4.63
C GLU A 37 -9.56 -2.50 -3.47
N ALA A 38 -8.46 -2.84 -2.79
CA ALA A 38 -7.95 -2.01 -1.69
C ALA A 38 -7.57 -0.60 -2.14
N LYS A 39 -6.94 -0.45 -3.31
CA LYS A 39 -6.57 0.87 -3.85
C LYS A 39 -7.80 1.70 -4.21
N VAL A 40 -8.76 1.11 -4.90
CA VAL A 40 -9.98 1.82 -5.32
C VAL A 40 -10.82 2.19 -4.09
N ALA A 41 -11.01 1.26 -3.16
CA ALA A 41 -11.72 1.53 -1.90
C ALA A 41 -11.04 2.65 -1.12
N LEU A 42 -9.72 2.58 -0.93
CA LEU A 42 -8.98 3.59 -0.17
C LEU A 42 -9.05 4.97 -0.85
N ALA A 43 -8.90 5.04 -2.17
CA ALA A 43 -9.03 6.30 -2.91
C ALA A 43 -10.42 6.92 -2.76
N MET A 44 -11.48 6.10 -2.83
CA MET A 44 -12.85 6.59 -2.65
C MET A 44 -13.10 7.15 -1.23
N ILE A 45 -12.55 6.48 -0.21
CA ILE A 45 -12.76 6.94 1.17
C ILE A 45 -11.92 8.20 1.44
N LEU A 46 -10.63 8.21 1.05
CA LEU A 46 -9.75 9.37 1.23
C LEU A 46 -10.20 10.61 0.45
N HIS A 47 -10.88 10.45 -0.69
CA HIS A 47 -11.42 11.57 -1.44
C HIS A 47 -12.58 12.27 -0.69
N ARG A 48 -13.29 11.55 0.20
CA ARG A 48 -14.53 12.05 0.83
C ARG A 48 -14.42 12.27 2.32
N PHE A 49 -13.39 11.71 2.95
CA PHE A 49 -13.22 11.71 4.39
C PHE A 49 -11.76 11.93 4.77
N SER A 50 -11.58 12.66 5.86
CA SER A 50 -10.32 12.73 6.60
C SER A 50 -10.35 11.69 7.73
N PHE A 51 -9.22 11.03 7.96
CA PHE A 51 -9.09 9.96 8.94
C PHE A 51 -8.24 10.42 10.13
N GLU A 52 -8.73 10.16 11.34
CA GLU A 52 -7.97 10.30 12.57
C GLU A 52 -8.09 9.01 13.40
N ILE A 53 -7.00 8.62 14.07
CA ILE A 53 -7.01 7.45 14.95
C ILE A 53 -7.58 7.87 16.30
N SER A 54 -8.54 7.10 16.82
CA SER A 54 -9.04 7.36 18.17
C SER A 54 -7.92 7.26 19.20
N PRO A 55 -7.81 8.18 20.16
CA PRO A 55 -6.85 8.07 21.28
C PRO A 55 -7.09 6.82 22.15
N SER A 56 -8.26 6.20 22.03
CA SER A 56 -8.58 4.92 22.67
C SER A 56 -8.04 3.70 21.94
N TYR A 57 -7.28 3.87 20.84
CA TYR A 57 -6.72 2.75 20.09
C TYR A 57 -5.62 2.03 20.89
N GLN A 58 -5.85 0.75 21.19
CA GLN A 58 -4.86 -0.11 21.83
C GLN A 58 -4.33 -1.13 20.83
N HIS A 59 -3.04 -1.01 20.48
CA HIS A 59 -2.39 -1.94 19.56
C HIS A 59 -2.18 -3.31 20.22
N SER A 60 -3.04 -4.27 19.88
CA SER A 60 -2.92 -5.65 20.37
C SER A 60 -3.34 -6.63 19.26
N PRO A 61 -2.40 -7.13 18.44
CA PRO A 61 -2.71 -8.11 17.40
C PRO A 61 -2.93 -9.50 17.99
N VAL A 62 -3.88 -10.24 17.42
CA VAL A 62 -4.15 -11.65 17.77
C VAL A 62 -4.28 -12.47 16.50
N LEU A 63 -3.64 -13.63 16.50
CA LEU A 63 -3.76 -14.60 15.43
C LEU A 63 -4.95 -15.53 15.72
N ARG A 64 -6.00 -15.44 14.91
CA ARG A 64 -7.11 -16.41 14.88
C ARG A 64 -6.97 -17.23 13.60
N LEU A 65 -7.81 -16.96 12.60
CA LEU A 65 -7.62 -17.42 11.22
C LEU A 65 -6.83 -16.41 10.39
N THR A 66 -6.97 -15.13 10.71
CA THR A 66 -6.22 -14.00 10.15
C THR A 66 -5.70 -13.12 11.29
N LEU A 67 -4.69 -12.30 11.01
CA LEU A 67 -4.22 -11.29 11.96
C LEU A 67 -5.31 -10.23 12.13
N THR A 68 -5.81 -10.11 13.35
CA THR A 68 -6.89 -9.16 13.68
C THR A 68 -6.53 -8.38 14.95
N PRO A 69 -7.00 -7.14 15.08
CA PRO A 69 -6.84 -6.39 16.31
C PRO A 69 -7.76 -6.95 17.40
N LYS A 70 -7.20 -7.26 18.57
CA LYS A 70 -7.92 -7.80 19.75
C LYS A 70 -9.11 -6.94 20.17
N HIS A 71 -8.93 -5.63 20.09
CA HIS A 71 -9.87 -4.62 20.58
C HIS A 71 -10.55 -3.85 19.44
N GLY A 72 -10.48 -4.36 18.20
CA GLY A 72 -10.92 -3.63 17.03
C GLY A 72 -10.02 -2.44 16.70
N MET A 73 -10.49 -1.57 15.81
CA MET A 73 -9.76 -0.38 15.36
C MET A 73 -10.75 0.80 15.20
N PRO A 74 -11.08 1.51 16.28
CA PRO A 74 -11.92 2.69 16.20
C PRO A 74 -11.20 3.80 15.42
N LEU A 75 -11.77 4.16 14.27
CA LEU A 75 -11.31 5.26 13.41
C LEU A 75 -12.33 6.40 13.48
N LEU A 76 -11.85 7.62 13.65
CA LEU A 76 -12.66 8.83 13.53
C LEU A 76 -12.63 9.27 12.07
N LEU A 77 -13.83 9.46 11.49
CA LEU A 77 -14.01 9.92 10.12
C LEU A 77 -14.65 11.31 10.18
N SER A 78 -13.99 12.30 9.60
CA SER A 78 -14.54 13.63 9.33
C SER A 78 -14.71 13.82 7.83
N ARG A 79 -15.63 14.68 7.40
CA ARG A 79 -15.92 14.95 5.98
C ARG A 79 -15.06 16.11 5.47
#